data_AF-A0A3D3P3A4-F1
#
_entry.id   AF-A0A3D3P3A4-F1
#
_cell.length_a   1.000
_cell.length_b   1.000
_cell.length_c   1.000
_cell.angle_alpha   90.00
_cell.angle_beta   90.00
_cell.angle_gamma   90.00
#
_symmetry.space_group_name_H-M   'P 1'
#
loop_
_entity.id
_entity.type
_entity.pdbx_description
1 polymer ?
#
loop_
_entity_poly.entity_id
_entity_poly.type
_entity_poly.pdbx_seq_one_letter_code
_entity_poly.pdbx_strand_id
1 'polypeptide(L)'
;MNFRRVIYPALPILSVGTASSQEALRYRYQFYDEDAGRIDVESHYLDYQFSWGEWGETSASLRLAVDSLTGMTPTGTHAAGDPDDWLFQTITDERRVGVATIEHEIDDYTLSFEYAHSKETDYRSNAVTGKVSRQFNQNNTTVTAGAAFAFDEVLATPFTNNFEDQDKDTVDLNIGISQILSRNTLFDLNLGYGRNTGYLGDPYRRISQ
;
A
#
# COMPACT_ATOMS: atom_id res chain seq x y z
N MET A 1 10.47 22.72 -25.71
CA MET A 1 9.82 21.92 -24.65
C MET A 1 8.53 22.61 -24.26
N ASN A 2 7.42 22.13 -24.81
CA ASN A 2 6.09 22.64 -24.48
C ASN A 2 5.60 21.89 -23.24
N PHE A 3 5.47 22.58 -22.11
CA PHE A 3 4.74 22.06 -20.95
C PHE A 3 3.26 21.91 -21.36
N ARG A 4 2.85 20.67 -21.67
CA ARG A 4 1.44 20.35 -21.89
C ARG A 4 0.78 20.14 -20.52
N ARG A 5 -0.36 20.80 -20.37
CA ARG A 5 -1.18 20.86 -19.15
C ARG A 5 -1.56 19.44 -18.71
N VAL A 6 -1.17 19.07 -17.50
CA VAL A 6 -1.72 17.88 -16.82
C VAL A 6 -3.09 18.28 -16.28
N ILE A 7 -4.13 17.69 -16.85
CA ILE A 7 -5.47 17.72 -16.27
C ILE A 7 -5.49 16.57 -15.27
N TYR A 8 -5.63 16.87 -13.98
CA TYR A 8 -6.02 15.88 -12.99
C TYR A 8 -7.55 15.83 -12.99
N PRO A 9 -8.22 14.89 -13.71
CA PRO A 9 -9.65 14.73 -13.53
C PRO A 9 -9.88 14.30 -12.08
N ALA A 10 -10.60 15.13 -11.33
CA ALA A 10 -11.10 14.73 -10.03
C ALA A 10 -11.95 13.46 -10.22
N LEU A 11 -11.45 12.35 -9.66
CA LEU A 11 -12.09 11.04 -9.74
C LEU A 11 -13.49 11.10 -9.12
N PRO A 12 -14.50 10.41 -9.69
CA PRO A 12 -15.79 10.30 -9.06
C PRO A 12 -15.67 9.43 -7.80
N ILE A 13 -15.67 10.06 -6.62
CA ILE A 13 -15.88 9.37 -5.36
C ILE A 13 -17.38 9.10 -5.24
N LEU A 14 -17.80 7.86 -5.49
CA LEU A 14 -19.12 7.39 -5.09
C LEU A 14 -19.03 6.91 -3.64
N SER A 15 -19.37 7.78 -2.70
CA SER A 15 -19.60 7.42 -1.30
C SER A 15 -21.09 7.32 -1.05
N VAL A 16 -21.57 6.15 -0.64
CA VAL A 16 -22.94 5.98 -0.16
C VAL A 16 -22.86 5.81 1.36
N GLY A 17 -23.46 6.75 2.08
CA GLY A 17 -23.60 6.69 3.54
C GLY A 17 -25.07 6.75 3.91
N THR A 18 -25.51 5.95 4.87
CA THR A 18 -26.85 6.07 5.44
C THR A 18 -26.84 7.21 6.46
N ALA A 19 -27.91 7.99 6.52
CA ALA A 19 -28.00 9.26 7.25
C ALA A 19 -27.93 9.15 8.80
N SER A 20 -27.52 8.01 9.34
CA SER A 20 -27.28 7.75 10.77
C SER A 20 -25.89 7.14 11.06
N SER A 21 -24.96 7.24 10.08
CA SER A 21 -23.50 7.03 10.12
C SER A 21 -22.91 6.14 11.22
N GLN A 22 -23.22 4.85 11.16
CA GLN A 22 -22.38 3.78 11.75
C GLN A 22 -21.68 2.96 10.66
N GLU A 23 -22.05 3.15 9.38
CA GLU A 23 -21.55 2.38 8.25
C GLU A 23 -21.17 3.29 7.10
N ALA A 24 -20.06 2.98 6.44
CA ALA A 24 -19.62 3.63 5.22
C ALA A 24 -19.15 2.58 4.21
N LEU A 25 -19.72 2.61 3.00
CA LEU A 25 -19.24 1.84 1.85
C LEU A 25 -18.74 2.82 0.79
N ARG A 26 -17.50 2.61 0.34
CA ARG A 26 -16.85 3.45 -0.65
C ARG A 26 -16.24 2.58 -1.74
N TYR A 27 -16.58 2.91 -2.97
CA TYR A 27 -15.91 2.37 -4.15
C TYR A 27 -15.04 3.47 -4.76
N ARG A 28 -13.81 3.12 -5.11
CA ARG A 28 -12.87 4.03 -5.79
C ARG A 28 -12.25 3.31 -6.97
N TYR A 29 -12.24 4.01 -8.09
CA TYR A 29 -11.62 3.60 -9.33
C TYR A 29 -10.48 4.56 -9.65
N GLN A 30 -9.34 4.02 -10.07
CA GLN A 30 -8.21 4.80 -10.55
C GLN A 30 -7.75 4.21 -11.88
N PHE A 31 -7.45 5.12 -12.81
CA PHE A 31 -6.95 4.80 -14.13
C PHE A 31 -5.81 5.75 -14.47
N TYR A 32 -4.73 5.21 -15.00
CA TYR A 32 -3.57 5.96 -15.46
C TYR A 32 -3.06 5.35 -16.76
N ASP A 33 -2.89 6.18 -17.78
CA ASP A 33 -2.42 5.76 -19.11
C ASP A 33 -1.33 6.73 -19.59
N GLU A 34 -0.30 6.16 -20.19
CA GLU A 34 0.80 6.88 -20.83
C GLU A 34 0.70 6.80 -22.35
N ASP A 35 1.06 7.91 -23.01
CA ASP A 35 1.11 8.00 -24.47
C ASP A 35 1.86 6.81 -25.10
N ALA A 36 1.40 6.39 -26.27
CA ALA A 36 1.96 5.29 -27.07
C ALA A 36 1.90 3.89 -26.41
N GLY A 37 0.99 3.69 -25.44
CA GLY A 37 0.74 2.37 -24.84
C GLY A 37 1.90 1.89 -23.98
N ARG A 38 2.67 2.83 -23.41
CA ARG A 38 3.86 2.52 -22.63
C ARG A 38 3.50 1.92 -21.28
N ILE A 39 2.56 2.51 -20.55
CA ILE A 39 2.06 2.01 -19.26
C ILE A 39 0.59 2.35 -19.16
N ASP A 40 -0.19 1.36 -18.74
CA ASP A 40 -1.59 1.43 -18.37
C ASP A 40 -1.75 0.80 -16.98
N VAL A 41 -2.40 1.51 -16.06
CA VAL A 41 -2.65 1.06 -14.70
C VAL A 41 -4.11 1.26 -14.38
N GLU A 42 -4.76 0.17 -13.99
CA GLU A 42 -6.15 0.16 -13.55
C GLU A 42 -6.22 -0.33 -12.10
N SER A 43 -7.00 0.34 -11.26
CA SER A 43 -7.10 -0.02 -9.85
C SER A 43 -8.52 0.16 -9.33
N HIS A 44 -9.01 -0.88 -8.67
CA HIS A 44 -10.33 -0.94 -8.06
C HIS A 44 -10.19 -1.11 -6.55
N TYR A 45 -10.84 -0.24 -5.79
CA TYR A 45 -10.86 -0.29 -4.33
C TYR A 45 -12.30 -0.38 -3.84
N LEU A 46 -12.53 -1.29 -2.90
CA LEU A 46 -13.75 -1.36 -2.12
C LEU A 46 -13.38 -1.22 -0.64
N ASP A 47 -13.81 -0.14 -0.03
CA ASP A 47 -13.63 0.15 1.38
C ASP A 47 -14.98 0.04 2.09
N TYR A 48 -15.06 -0.80 3.11
CA TYR A 48 -16.19 -0.89 4.01
C TYR A 48 -15.74 -0.57 5.43
N GLN A 49 -16.46 0.29 6.13
CA GLN A 49 -16.21 0.62 7.53
C GLN A 49 -17.52 0.54 8.30
N PHE A 50 -17.47 -0.09 9.47
CA PHE A 50 -18.56 -0.16 10.43
C PHE A 50 -18.05 0.24 11.81
N SER A 51 -18.80 1.09 12.50
CA SER A 51 -18.49 1.55 13.86
C SER A 51 -19.62 1.18 14.80
N TRP A 52 -19.27 0.64 15.97
CA TRP A 52 -20.20 0.24 17.02
C TRP A 52 -19.68 0.62 18.40
N GLY A 53 -20.55 0.48 19.39
CA GLY A 53 -20.34 1.01 20.73
C GLY A 53 -21.39 2.08 21.04
N GLU A 54 -21.59 2.36 22.32
CA GLU A 54 -22.58 3.36 22.75
C GLU A 54 -22.22 4.76 22.23
N TRP A 55 -20.92 5.00 22.03
CA TRP A 55 -20.35 6.26 21.56
C TRP A 55 -19.61 6.11 20.22
N GLY A 56 -19.65 4.92 19.61
CA GLY A 56 -18.91 4.61 18.37
C GLY A 56 -17.42 4.35 18.60
N GLU A 57 -17.06 3.95 19.81
CA GLU A 57 -15.67 3.77 20.24
C GLU A 57 -14.93 2.63 19.54
N THR A 58 -15.63 1.73 18.86
CA THR A 58 -14.99 0.64 18.10
C THR A 58 -15.34 0.73 16.63
N SER A 59 -14.35 0.57 15.76
CA SER A 59 -14.58 0.47 14.33
C SER A 59 -13.86 -0.73 13.72
N ALA A 60 -14.48 -1.33 12.71
CA ALA A 60 -13.90 -2.34 11.86
C ALA A 60 -13.93 -1.84 10.43
N SER A 61 -12.80 -1.98 9.74
CA SER A 61 -12.62 -1.59 8.35
C SER A 61 -12.14 -2.78 7.54
N LEU A 62 -12.70 -2.94 6.35
CA LEU A 62 -12.27 -3.90 5.34
C LEU A 62 -11.95 -3.13 4.06
N ARG A 63 -10.73 -3.29 3.56
CA ARG A 63 -10.30 -2.81 2.25
C ARG A 63 -10.00 -3.99 1.34
N LEU A 64 -10.63 -4.02 0.19
CA LEU A 64 -10.28 -4.92 -0.91
C LEU A 64 -9.76 -4.08 -2.07
N ALA A 65 -8.65 -4.49 -2.67
CA ALA A 65 -8.10 -3.84 -3.85
C ALA A 65 -7.67 -4.85 -4.89
N VAL A 66 -7.88 -4.49 -6.15
CA VAL A 66 -7.29 -5.16 -7.32
C VAL A 66 -6.62 -4.08 -8.15
N ASP A 67 -5.31 -4.20 -8.31
CA ASP A 67 -4.50 -3.32 -9.15
C ASP A 67 -3.96 -4.15 -10.31
N SER A 68 -4.07 -3.65 -11.53
CA SER A 68 -3.43 -4.23 -12.71
C SER A 68 -2.51 -3.22 -13.36
N LEU A 69 -1.40 -3.71 -13.90
CA LEU A 69 -0.44 -2.92 -14.65
C LEU A 69 -0.16 -3.65 -15.96
N THR A 70 -0.33 -2.95 -17.08
CA THR A 70 0.06 -3.43 -18.41
C THR A 70 0.91 -2.39 -19.13
N GLY A 71 1.73 -2.80 -20.08
CA GLY A 71 2.54 -1.85 -20.82
C GLY A 71 3.70 -2.48 -21.55
N MET A 72 4.65 -1.64 -21.94
CA MET A 72 5.90 -2.03 -22.61
C MET A 72 7.10 -1.42 -21.90
N THR A 73 8.09 -2.25 -21.60
CA THR A 73 9.36 -1.81 -20.99
C THR A 73 10.54 -2.18 -21.88
N PRO A 74 11.60 -1.34 -21.98
CA PRO A 74 12.83 -1.72 -22.65
C PRO A 74 13.45 -2.96 -22.01
N THR A 75 13.96 -3.88 -22.83
CA THR A 75 14.69 -5.07 -22.38
C THR A 75 16.14 -4.78 -21.99
N GLY A 76 16.60 -3.54 -22.20
CA GLY A 76 18.00 -3.15 -22.00
C GLY A 76 18.93 -3.61 -23.13
N THR A 77 18.40 -4.10 -24.24
CA THR A 77 19.16 -4.50 -25.44
C THR A 77 18.65 -3.79 -26.69
N HIS A 78 19.58 -3.51 -27.61
CA HIS A 78 19.27 -2.89 -28.90
C HIS A 78 18.92 -3.92 -29.96
N ALA A 79 18.17 -3.51 -30.98
CA ALA A 79 17.93 -4.32 -32.16
C ALA A 79 19.25 -4.62 -32.89
N ALA A 80 19.34 -5.81 -33.49
CA ALA A 80 20.55 -6.24 -34.16
C ALA A 80 20.89 -5.31 -35.34
N GLY A 81 22.01 -4.57 -35.22
CA GLY A 81 22.50 -3.67 -36.26
C GLY A 81 21.99 -2.23 -36.17
N ASP A 82 21.15 -1.91 -35.18
CA ASP A 82 20.67 -0.55 -34.94
C ASP A 82 20.87 -0.13 -33.46
N PRO A 83 21.90 0.69 -33.16
CA PRO A 83 22.18 1.13 -31.80
C PRO A 83 21.20 2.19 -31.27
N ASP A 84 20.26 2.69 -32.08
CA ASP A 84 19.24 3.66 -31.65
C ASP A 84 17.88 2.98 -31.40
N ASP A 85 17.70 1.74 -31.85
CA ASP A 85 16.47 0.96 -31.68
C ASP A 85 16.54 0.05 -30.44
N TRP A 86 15.69 0.33 -29.45
CA TRP A 86 15.60 -0.46 -28.22
C TRP A 86 14.55 -1.56 -28.37
N LEU A 87 14.88 -2.77 -27.95
CA LEU A 87 13.89 -3.86 -27.90
C LEU A 87 12.99 -3.68 -26.68
N PHE A 88 11.68 -3.71 -26.90
CA PHE A 88 10.66 -3.64 -25.86
C PHE A 88 10.01 -5.01 -25.64
N GLN A 89 9.56 -5.25 -24.41
CA GLN A 89 8.72 -6.40 -24.07
C GLN A 89 7.45 -5.93 -23.38
N THR A 90 6.36 -6.65 -23.61
CA THR A 90 5.09 -6.42 -22.91
C THR A 90 5.17 -6.95 -21.49
N ILE A 91 4.71 -6.13 -20.54
CA ILE A 91 4.56 -6.51 -19.14
C ILE A 91 3.07 -6.52 -18.80
N THR A 92 2.68 -7.45 -17.94
CA THR A 92 1.33 -7.56 -17.40
C THR A 92 1.44 -8.14 -16.01
N ASP A 93 0.87 -7.45 -15.04
CA ASP A 93 0.82 -7.88 -13.66
C ASP A 93 -0.53 -7.54 -13.02
N GLU A 94 -0.95 -8.36 -12.07
CA GLU A 94 -2.17 -8.17 -11.30
C GLU A 94 -1.89 -8.48 -9.83
N ARG A 95 -2.19 -7.49 -8.98
CA ARG A 95 -2.12 -7.62 -7.53
C ARG A 95 -3.50 -7.58 -6.91
N ARG A 96 -3.75 -8.50 -5.99
CA ARG A 96 -4.93 -8.49 -5.12
C ARG A 96 -4.51 -8.21 -3.69
N VAL A 97 -5.25 -7.35 -3.01
CA VAL A 97 -4.98 -6.95 -1.63
C VAL A 97 -6.27 -7.04 -0.81
N GLY A 98 -6.17 -7.59 0.39
CA GLY A 98 -7.21 -7.54 1.41
C GLY A 98 -6.60 -7.04 2.72
N VAL A 99 -7.20 -6.01 3.32
CA VAL A 99 -6.78 -5.47 4.62
C VAL A 99 -7.99 -5.40 5.54
N ALA A 100 -7.86 -5.97 6.73
CA ALA A 100 -8.85 -5.89 7.78
C ALA A 100 -8.24 -5.18 8.99
N THR A 101 -8.90 -4.13 9.46
CA THR A 101 -8.45 -3.31 10.58
C THR A 101 -9.54 -3.23 11.62
N ILE A 102 -9.19 -3.40 12.89
CA ILE A 102 -10.05 -3.09 14.03
C ILE A 102 -9.39 -2.00 14.86
N GLU A 103 -10.15 -0.98 15.20
CA GLU A 103 -9.71 0.14 16.01
C GLU A 103 -10.67 0.31 17.18
N HIS A 104 -10.12 0.62 18.36
CA HIS A 104 -10.88 0.84 19.56
C HIS A 104 -10.32 2.01 20.36
N GLU A 105 -11.20 2.95 20.72
CA GLU A 105 -10.92 4.12 21.53
C GLU A 105 -11.31 3.85 22.99
N ILE A 106 -10.38 4.06 23.91
CA ILE A 106 -10.61 3.94 25.36
C ILE A 106 -9.95 5.14 26.05
N ASP A 107 -10.75 6.01 26.66
CA ASP A 107 -10.28 7.24 27.28
C ASP A 107 -9.43 8.07 26.31
N ASP A 108 -8.17 8.34 26.65
CA ASP A 108 -7.22 9.07 25.80
C ASP A 108 -6.43 8.14 24.85
N TYR A 109 -6.75 6.84 24.79
CA TYR A 109 -6.03 5.84 24.01
C TYR A 109 -6.81 5.40 22.78
N THR A 110 -6.09 5.15 21.69
CA THR A 110 -6.61 4.46 20.51
C THR A 110 -5.73 3.25 20.23
N LEU A 111 -6.35 2.07 20.21
CA LEU A 111 -5.69 0.80 19.91
C LEU A 111 -6.13 0.36 18.51
N SER A 112 -5.18 0.00 17.66
CA SER A 112 -5.45 -0.47 16.31
C SER A 112 -4.71 -1.77 16.04
N PHE A 113 -5.43 -2.74 15.49
CA PHE A 113 -4.88 -3.99 15.00
C PHE A 113 -5.28 -4.17 13.54
N GLU A 114 -4.33 -4.55 12.71
CA GLU A 114 -4.53 -4.72 11.28
C GLU A 114 -3.90 -6.03 10.81
N TYR A 115 -4.63 -6.73 9.93
CA TYR A 115 -4.12 -7.84 9.14
C TYR A 115 -4.22 -7.49 7.66
N ALA A 116 -3.13 -7.67 6.93
CA ALA A 116 -3.07 -7.45 5.50
C ALA A 116 -2.62 -8.74 4.79
N HIS A 117 -3.26 -9.04 3.68
CA HIS A 117 -2.89 -10.11 2.76
C HIS A 117 -2.79 -9.56 1.36
N SER A 118 -1.73 -9.92 0.64
CA SER A 118 -1.59 -9.59 -0.77
C SER A 118 -1.03 -10.76 -1.57
N LYS A 119 -1.45 -10.84 -2.83
CA LYS A 119 -1.01 -11.86 -3.78
C LYS A 119 -0.83 -11.24 -5.17
N GLU A 120 0.31 -11.55 -5.75
CA GLU A 120 0.72 -11.32 -7.14
C GLU A 120 1.03 -12.68 -7.80
N THR A 121 1.53 -12.66 -9.03
CA THR A 121 1.91 -13.90 -9.75
C THR A 121 3.13 -14.58 -9.11
N ASP A 122 4.08 -13.78 -8.66
CA ASP A 122 5.40 -14.19 -8.16
C ASP A 122 5.65 -13.76 -6.69
N TYR A 123 4.68 -13.13 -6.04
CA TYR A 123 4.81 -12.67 -4.66
C TYR A 123 3.55 -12.93 -3.84
N ARG A 124 3.73 -13.27 -2.56
CA ARG A 124 2.66 -13.36 -1.58
C ARG A 124 3.10 -12.68 -0.29
N SER A 125 2.21 -11.93 0.33
CA SER A 125 2.48 -11.22 1.58
C SER A 125 1.36 -11.44 2.59
N ASN A 126 1.74 -11.65 3.84
CA ASN A 126 0.86 -11.58 5.00
C ASN A 126 1.50 -10.68 6.04
N ALA A 127 0.78 -9.68 6.53
CA ALA A 127 1.30 -8.77 7.54
C ALA A 127 0.30 -8.58 8.68
N VAL A 128 0.83 -8.46 9.89
CA VAL A 128 0.09 -8.06 11.09
C VAL A 128 0.70 -6.78 11.64
N THR A 129 -0.15 -5.83 11.98
CA THR A 129 0.27 -4.53 12.52
C THR A 129 -0.51 -4.22 13.78
N GLY A 130 0.19 -3.83 14.84
CA GLY A 130 -0.40 -3.29 16.06
C GLY A 130 0.05 -1.85 16.26
N LYS A 131 -0.88 -0.96 16.60
CA LYS A 131 -0.59 0.44 16.91
C LYS A 131 -1.33 0.87 18.18
N VAL A 132 -0.67 1.73 18.94
CA VAL A 132 -1.26 2.45 20.07
C VAL A 132 -0.99 3.94 19.87
N SER A 133 -2.03 4.73 20.05
CA SER A 133 -1.96 6.18 20.12
C SER A 133 -2.46 6.62 21.47
N ARG A 134 -1.83 7.65 22.07
CA ARG A 134 -2.34 8.30 23.26
C ARG A 134 -2.33 9.80 23.08
N GLN A 135 -3.46 10.42 23.43
CA GLN A 135 -3.66 11.86 23.43
C GLN A 135 -3.36 12.43 24.82
N PHE A 136 -2.77 13.61 24.85
CA PHE A 136 -2.40 14.34 26.06
C PHE A 136 -2.74 15.81 25.90
N ASN A 137 -2.79 16.53 27.02
CA ASN A 137 -2.90 17.99 27.05
C ASN A 137 -4.13 18.51 26.28
N GLN A 138 -5.30 17.89 26.49
CA GLN A 138 -6.54 18.21 25.74
C GLN A 138 -6.35 18.01 24.24
N ASN A 139 -5.78 16.86 23.86
CA ASN A 139 -5.53 16.43 22.48
C ASN A 139 -4.55 17.34 21.71
N ASN A 140 -3.77 18.17 22.42
CA ASN A 140 -2.72 18.98 21.82
C ASN A 140 -1.43 18.19 21.58
N THR A 141 -1.25 17.03 22.22
CA THR A 141 -0.07 16.17 22.03
C THR A 141 -0.51 14.74 21.84
N THR A 142 -0.08 14.12 20.74
CA THR A 142 -0.37 12.73 20.42
C THR A 142 0.93 11.97 20.33
N VAL A 143 1.07 10.90 21.10
CA VAL A 143 2.20 9.97 21.01
C VAL A 143 1.69 8.68 20.40
N THR A 144 2.35 8.22 19.35
CA THR A 144 2.02 6.98 18.66
C THR A 144 3.18 6.00 18.76
N ALA A 145 2.87 4.72 18.88
CA ALA A 145 3.84 3.65 18.75
C ALA A 145 3.18 2.50 17.97
N GLY A 146 3.97 1.82 17.15
CA GLY A 146 3.47 0.69 16.37
C GLY A 146 4.57 -0.31 16.02
N ALA A 147 4.12 -1.51 15.72
CA ALA A 147 4.96 -2.59 15.22
C ALA A 147 4.21 -3.34 14.12
N ALA A 148 4.92 -3.71 13.07
CA ALA A 148 4.42 -4.54 11.98
C ALA A 148 5.36 -5.71 11.76
N PHE A 149 4.78 -6.87 11.44
CA PHE A 149 5.48 -8.09 11.09
C PHE A 149 4.89 -8.60 9.79
N ALA A 150 5.72 -8.76 8.76
CA ALA A 150 5.32 -9.33 7.49
C ALA A 150 6.05 -10.65 7.23
N PHE A 151 5.30 -11.62 6.73
CA PHE A 151 5.72 -12.97 6.35
C PHE A 151 5.42 -13.10 4.85
N ASP A 152 6.44 -12.86 4.05
CA ASP A 152 6.34 -12.80 2.60
C ASP A 152 7.01 -14.02 1.95
N GLU A 153 6.54 -14.37 0.77
CA GLU A 153 7.02 -15.50 -0.03
C GLU A 153 7.23 -15.00 -1.46
N VAL A 154 8.47 -15.12 -1.96
CA VAL A 154 8.81 -14.93 -3.37
C VAL A 154 8.62 -16.28 -4.07
N LEU A 155 7.63 -16.36 -4.94
CA LEU A 155 7.20 -17.60 -5.56
C LEU A 155 8.09 -17.97 -6.75
N ALA A 156 8.36 -19.26 -6.92
CA ALA A 156 9.02 -19.75 -8.12
C ALA A 156 8.01 -19.83 -9.27
N THR A 157 8.24 -19.03 -10.31
CA THR A 157 7.41 -18.99 -11.52
C THR A 157 8.29 -19.21 -12.75
N PRO A 158 7.72 -19.50 -13.94
CA PRO A 158 8.50 -19.60 -15.17
C PRO A 158 9.30 -18.32 -15.54
N PHE A 159 8.99 -17.19 -14.91
CA PHE A 159 9.58 -15.88 -15.20
C PHE A 159 10.59 -15.44 -14.12
N THR A 160 10.68 -16.16 -13.01
CA THR A 160 11.64 -15.87 -11.94
C THR A 160 12.83 -16.84 -11.99
N ASN A 161 13.94 -16.47 -11.34
CA ASN A 161 15.18 -17.25 -11.33
C ASN A 161 15.33 -18.14 -10.09
N ASN A 162 14.40 -18.06 -9.13
CA ASN A 162 14.37 -18.98 -7.99
C ASN A 162 13.79 -20.34 -8.43
N PHE A 163 14.44 -21.42 -7.99
CA PHE A 163 14.01 -22.79 -8.28
C PHE A 163 12.91 -23.30 -7.36
N GLU A 164 12.77 -22.67 -6.20
CA GLU A 164 11.77 -22.96 -5.18
C GLU A 164 11.28 -21.65 -4.55
N ASP A 165 10.13 -21.69 -3.89
CA ASP A 165 9.59 -20.55 -3.16
C ASP A 165 10.57 -20.12 -2.05
N GLN A 166 10.68 -18.82 -1.82
CA GLN A 166 11.66 -18.26 -0.90
C GLN A 166 11.00 -17.34 0.12
N ASP A 167 11.30 -17.58 1.40
CA ASP A 167 10.74 -16.80 2.50
C ASP A 167 11.49 -15.47 2.69
N LYS A 168 10.73 -14.43 3.02
CA LYS A 168 11.23 -13.12 3.40
C LYS A 168 10.38 -12.57 4.53
N ASP A 169 11.02 -12.32 5.66
CA ASP A 169 10.38 -11.74 6.84
C ASP A 169 10.79 -10.28 7.00
N THR A 170 9.84 -9.44 7.41
CA THR A 170 10.07 -8.03 7.72
C THR A 170 9.53 -7.68 9.09
N VAL A 171 10.33 -6.94 9.86
CA VAL A 171 9.90 -6.33 11.13
C VAL A 171 10.09 -4.83 11.04
N ASP A 172 9.00 -4.10 11.24
CA ASP A 172 9.01 -2.64 11.29
C ASP A 172 8.50 -2.17 12.66
N LEU A 173 9.19 -1.18 13.22
CA LEU A 173 8.84 -0.50 14.46
C LEU A 173 8.74 0.99 14.18
N ASN A 174 7.74 1.65 14.74
CA ASN A 174 7.59 3.09 14.63
C ASN A 174 7.22 3.73 15.97
N ILE A 175 7.72 4.93 16.21
CA ILE A 175 7.31 5.80 17.30
C ILE A 175 7.17 7.23 16.77
N GLY A 176 6.09 7.90 17.14
CA GLY A 176 5.78 9.25 16.68
C GLY A 176 5.31 10.14 17.82
N ILE A 177 5.60 11.44 17.69
CA ILE A 177 5.01 12.48 18.51
C ILE A 177 4.54 13.61 17.60
N SER A 178 3.28 14.01 17.79
CA SER A 178 2.67 15.15 17.13
C SER A 178 2.18 16.12 18.18
N GLN A 179 2.47 17.41 18.04
CA GLN A 179 2.08 18.43 19.01
C GLN A 179 1.61 19.71 18.33
N ILE A 180 0.39 20.14 18.66
CA ILE A 180 -0.14 21.45 18.30
C ILE A 180 0.50 22.46 19.25
N LEU A 181 1.42 23.28 18.74
CA LEU A 181 2.10 24.32 19.51
C LEU A 181 1.32 25.63 19.52
N SER A 182 0.56 25.90 18.47
CA SER A 182 -0.27 27.09 18.30
C SER A 182 -1.36 26.84 17.25
N ARG A 183 -2.32 27.76 17.09
CA ARG A 183 -3.41 27.64 16.09
C ARG A 183 -2.93 27.47 14.64
N ASN A 184 -1.67 27.81 14.37
CA ASN A 184 -1.06 27.80 13.04
C ASN A 184 0.24 26.98 13.00
N THR A 185 0.56 26.23 14.06
CA THR A 185 1.84 25.52 14.18
C THR A 185 1.62 24.12 14.74
N LEU A 186 1.99 23.12 13.94
CA LEU A 186 2.06 21.70 14.31
C LEU A 186 3.53 21.27 14.26
N PHE A 187 4.00 20.63 15.32
CA PHE A 187 5.26 19.89 15.33
C PHE A 187 4.96 18.41 15.18
N ASP A 188 5.66 17.72 14.29
CA ASP A 188 5.49 16.30 14.06
C ASP A 188 6.86 15.65 13.88
N LEU A 189 7.11 14.57 14.62
CA LEU A 189 8.33 13.78 14.54
C LEU A 189 7.96 12.31 14.55
N ASN A 190 8.42 11.57 13.55
CA ASN A 190 8.25 10.13 13.44
C ASN A 190 9.61 9.46 13.24
N LEU A 191 9.87 8.41 14.01
CA LEU A 191 11.07 7.59 13.92
C LEU A 191 10.64 6.15 13.63
N GLY A 192 11.28 5.54 12.64
CA GLY A 192 11.03 4.16 12.23
C GLY A 192 12.31 3.35 12.19
N TYR A 193 12.20 2.06 12.47
CA TYR A 193 13.26 1.08 12.29
C TYR A 193 12.67 -0.16 11.63
N GLY A 194 13.26 -0.56 10.50
CA GLY A 194 12.87 -1.73 9.73
C GLY A 194 14.03 -2.72 9.58
N ARG A 195 13.72 -4.01 9.62
CA ARG A 195 14.70 -5.09 9.37
C ARG A 195 14.07 -6.20 8.56
N ASN A 196 14.77 -6.60 7.50
CA ASN A 196 14.37 -7.70 6.64
C ASN A 196 15.33 -8.88 6.80
N THR A 197 14.80 -10.10 6.74
CA THR A 197 15.57 -11.35 6.78
C THR A 197 15.02 -12.33 5.75
N GLY A 198 15.83 -13.31 5.36
CA GLY A 198 15.47 -14.26 4.30
C GLY A 198 15.94 -13.83 2.91
N TYR A 199 15.14 -14.10 1.89
CA TYR A 199 15.49 -13.83 0.49
C TYR A 199 15.33 -12.34 0.15
N LEU A 200 16.47 -11.69 -0.11
CA LEU A 200 16.56 -10.28 -0.50
C LEU A 200 17.10 -10.09 -1.92
N GLY A 201 17.23 -11.19 -2.66
CA GLY A 201 17.69 -11.19 -4.05
C GLY A 201 16.61 -10.66 -4.99
N ASP A 202 17.04 -10.18 -6.15
CA ASP A 202 16.12 -9.86 -7.25
C ASP A 202 15.78 -11.17 -8.00
N PRO A 203 14.53 -11.64 -7.97
CA PRO A 203 14.14 -12.88 -8.63
C PRO A 203 14.21 -12.77 -10.16
N TYR A 204 14.22 -11.56 -10.74
CA TYR A 204 14.27 -11.34 -12.19
C TYR A 204 15.69 -11.18 -12.73
N ARG A 205 16.66 -10.90 -11.85
CA ARG A 205 18.05 -10.67 -12.27
C ARG A 205 18.73 -11.97 -12.69
N ARG A 206 18.83 -12.17 -14.00
CA ARG A 206 19.69 -13.19 -14.61
C ARG A 206 21.14 -12.75 -14.56
N ILE A 207 21.94 -13.42 -13.75
CA ILE A 207 23.41 -13.31 -13.84
C ILE A 207 23.83 -14.30 -14.93
N SER A 208 24.52 -13.84 -15.97
CA SER A 208 25.04 -14.79 -16.98
C SER A 208 25.96 -15.79 -16.28
N GLN A 209 25.66 -17.08 -16.44
CA GLN A 209 26.58 -18.15 -16.04
C GLN A 209 27.68 -18.33 -17.08
#